data_AF-A0AAU0VCH6-F1
#
_entry.id   AF-A0AAU0VCH6-F1
#
_cell.length_a   1.000
_cell.length_b   1.000
_cell.length_c   1.000
_cell.angle_alpha   90.00
_cell.angle_beta   90.00
_cell.angle_gamma   90.00
#
_symmetry.space_group_name_H-M   'P 1'
#
loop_
_entity.id
_entity.type
_entity.pdbx_description
1 polymer ?
#
loop_
_entity_poly.entity_id
_entity_poly.type
_entity_poly.pdbx_seq_one_letter_code
_entity_poly.pdbx_strand_id
1 'polypeptide(L)' 'MSGSDEPADLARQMREKAQQLAEAAKHASDPHERERLEKKSRTIRDRSEQQSAMEAGDIYPQK' A
#
# COMPACT_ATOMS: atom_id res chain seq x y z
N MET A 1 3.71 -25.82 -2.66
CA MET A 1 4.62 -24.83 -3.28
C MET A 1 3.80 -23.56 -3.42
N SER A 2 4.12 -22.38 -2.90
CA SER A 2 5.30 -21.84 -2.23
C SER A 2 4.82 -20.74 -1.27
N GLY A 3 5.17 -20.79 0.01
CA GLY A 3 4.81 -19.77 1.03
C GLY A 3 5.72 -18.55 0.99
N SER A 4 6.10 -18.10 -0.21
CA SER A 4 7.09 -17.03 -0.43
C SER A 4 6.51 -15.83 -1.20
N ASP A 5 5.26 -15.92 -1.67
CA ASP A 5 4.58 -14.85 -2.43
C ASP A 5 3.56 -14.07 -1.58
N GLU A 6 3.21 -14.55 -0.39
CA GLU A 6 2.20 -13.92 0.48
C GLU A 6 2.50 -12.46 0.87
N PRO A 7 3.75 -12.05 1.17
CA PRO A 7 4.02 -10.67 1.57
C PRO A 7 4.10 -9.72 0.37
N ALA A 8 4.63 -10.19 -0.77
CA ALA A 8 4.59 -9.46 -2.04
C ALA A 8 3.15 -9.26 -2.57
N ASP A 9 2.31 -10.29 -2.43
CA ASP A 9 0.87 -10.23 -2.74
C ASP A 9 0.13 -9.26 -1.81
N LEU A 10 0.49 -9.24 -0.52
CA LEU A 10 -0.08 -8.30 0.45
C LEU A 10 0.34 -6.86 0.14
N ALA A 11 1.60 -6.62 -0.18
CA ALA A 11 2.06 -5.29 -0.59
C ALA A 11 1.36 -4.81 -1.87
N ARG A 12 1.11 -5.70 -2.84
CA ARG A 12 0.34 -5.41 -4.05
C ARG A 12 -1.12 -5.07 -3.73
N GLN A 13 -1.80 -5.87 -2.91
CA GLN A 13 -3.17 -5.58 -2.45
C GLN A 13 -3.27 -4.24 -1.72
N MET A 14 -2.29 -3.90 -0.90
CA MET A 14 -2.25 -2.61 -0.20
C MET A 14 -2.12 -1.44 -1.19
N ARG A 15 -1.28 -1.56 -2.23
CA ARG A 15 -1.18 -0.53 -3.28
C ARG A 15 -2.48 -0.36 -4.05
N GLU A 16 -3.13 -1.46 -4.45
CA GLU A 16 -4.43 -1.39 -5.14
C GLU A 16 -5.48 -0.71 -4.27
N LYS A 17 -5.55 -1.07 -2.98
CA LYS A 17 -6.47 -0.44 -2.03
C LYS A 17 -6.17 1.05 -1.84
N ALA A 18 -4.90 1.46 -1.79
CA ALA A 18 -4.52 2.86 -1.72
C ALA A 18 -4.96 3.62 -2.98
N GLN A 19 -4.82 3.03 -4.18
CA GLN A 19 -5.28 3.62 -5.43
C GLN A 19 -6.81 3.79 -5.47
N GLN A 20 -7.56 2.77 -5.04
CA GLN A 20 -9.03 2.84 -4.96
C GLN A 20 -9.49 3.96 -4.01
N LEU A 21 -8.83 4.12 -2.86
CA LEU A 21 -9.13 5.19 -1.91
C LEU A 21 -8.79 6.58 -2.46
N ALA A 22 -7.68 6.71 -3.19
CA ALA A 22 -7.32 7.97 -3.85
C ALA A 22 -8.32 8.33 -4.96
N GLU A 23 -8.77 7.34 -5.72
CA GLU A 23 -9.78 7.55 -6.76
C GLU A 23 -11.13 7.93 -6.14
N ALA A 24 -11.57 7.22 -5.10
CA ALA A 24 -12.76 7.59 -4.34
C ALA A 24 -12.68 9.02 -3.78
N ALA A 25 -11.49 9.46 -3.34
CA ALA A 25 -11.28 10.82 -2.87
C ALA A 25 -11.49 11.87 -3.98
N LYS A 26 -11.10 11.56 -5.23
CA LYS A 26 -11.33 12.47 -6.37
C LYS A 26 -12.82 12.63 -6.70
N HIS A 27 -13.59 11.57 -6.51
CA HIS A 27 -15.05 11.57 -6.73
C HIS A 27 -15.84 12.04 -5.51
N ALA A 28 -15.19 12.22 -4.35
CA ALA A 28 -15.83 12.68 -3.14
C ALA A 28 -16.15 14.19 -3.22
N SER A 29 -17.42 14.51 -3.05
CA SER A 29 -17.93 15.89 -3.06
C SER A 29 -17.70 16.61 -1.73
N ASP A 30 -17.57 15.87 -0.63
CA ASP A 30 -17.29 16.42 0.70
C ASP A 30 -15.77 16.62 0.87
N PRO A 31 -15.29 17.86 1.12
CA PRO A 31 -13.88 18.13 1.33
C PRO A 31 -13.29 17.37 2.54
N HIS A 32 -14.06 17.13 3.60
CA HIS A 32 -13.60 16.34 4.75
C HIS A 32 -13.48 14.86 4.42
N GLU A 33 -14.43 14.32 3.65
CA GLU A 33 -14.37 12.93 3.18
C GLU A 33 -13.19 12.71 2.23
N ARG A 34 -12.98 13.64 1.28
CA ARG A 34 -11.82 13.64 0.39
C ARG A 34 -10.52 13.61 1.16
N GLU A 35 -10.34 14.51 2.13
CA GLU A 35 -9.12 14.57 2.94
C GLU A 35 -8.89 13.26 3.72
N ARG A 36 -9.96 12.69 4.29
CA ARG A 36 -9.89 11.42 5.01
C ARG A 36 -9.48 10.27 4.08
N LEU A 37 -10.03 10.20 2.88
CA LEU A 37 -9.72 9.18 1.88
C LEU A 37 -8.29 9.32 1.34
N GLU A 38 -7.84 10.54 1.04
CA GLU A 38 -6.46 10.81 0.63
C GLU A 38 -5.47 10.44 1.73
N LYS A 39 -5.73 10.85 2.98
CA LYS A 39 -4.87 10.52 4.11
C LYS A 39 -4.77 9.01 4.30
N LYS A 40 -5.90 8.30 4.21
CA LYS A 40 -5.95 6.84 4.33
C LYS A 40 -5.20 6.14 3.19
N SER A 41 -5.34 6.65 1.96
CA SER A 41 -4.60 6.16 0.80
C SER A 41 -3.09 6.27 1.02
N ARG A 42 -2.60 7.45 1.43
CA ARG A 42 -1.18 7.68 1.73
C ARG A 42 -0.67 6.73 2.81
N THR A 43 -1.38 6.62 3.94
CA THR A 43 -0.97 5.71 5.02
C THR A 43 -0.86 4.25 4.58
N ILE A 44 -1.77 3.77 3.74
CA ILE A 44 -1.73 2.39 3.25
C ILE A 44 -0.56 2.18 2.27
N ARG A 45 -0.30 3.17 1.42
CA ARG A 45 0.84 3.14 0.49
C ARG A 45 2.17 3.14 1.25
N ASP A 46 2.34 4.03 2.23
CA ASP A 46 3.57 4.11 3.02
C ASP A 46 3.83 2.80 3.77
N ARG A 47 2.77 2.16 4.30
CA ARG A 47 2.87 0.86 4.96
C ARG A 47 3.22 -0.27 3.98
N SER A 48 2.66 -0.25 2.77
CA SER A 48 3.02 -1.19 1.71
C SER A 48 4.50 -1.06 1.33
N GLU A 49 5.00 0.17 1.18
CA GLU A 49 6.41 0.44 0.85
C GLU A 49 7.33 -0.03 1.98
N GLN A 50 6.99 0.23 3.24
CA GLN A 50 7.76 -0.28 4.39
C GLN A 50 7.77 -1.81 4.46
N GLN A 51 6.64 -2.45 4.17
CA GLN A 51 6.53 -3.90 4.19
C GLN A 51 7.33 -4.55 3.05
N SER A 52 7.29 -3.96 1.85
CA SER A 52 8.17 -4.36 0.73
C SER A 52 9.64 -4.08 0.99
N ALA A 53 10.00 -2.99 1.66
CA ALA A 53 11.39 -2.63 1.95
C ALA A 53 12.03 -3.53 3.01
N MET A 54 11.27 -3.91 4.06
CA MET A 54 11.70 -4.92 5.03
C MET A 54 11.93 -6.28 4.36
N GLU A 55 11.04 -6.68 3.43
CA GLU A 55 11.20 -7.93 2.69
C GLU A 55 12.38 -7.88 1.70
N ALA A 56 12.57 -6.77 0.98
CA ALA A 56 13.71 -6.59 0.08
C ALA A 56 15.05 -6.56 0.83
N GLY A 57 15.07 -6.03 2.06
CA GLY A 57 16.25 -6.02 2.92
C GLY A 57 16.71 -7.41 3.35
N ASP A 58 15.78 -8.35 3.54
CA ASP A 58 16.07 -9.76 3.87
C ASP A 58 16.40 -10.63 2.64
N ILE A 59 16.10 -10.16 1.41
CA ILE A 59 16.33 -10.91 0.15
C ILE A 59 17.69 -10.57 -0.49
N TYR A 60 18.43 -9.58 0.00
CA TYR A 60 19.85 -9.38 -0.40
C TYR A 60 20.79 -10.07 0.59
N PRO A 61 21.30 -11.29 0.30
CA PRO A 61 22.48 -11.78 1.01
C PRO A 61 23.64 -10.85 0.66
N GLN A 62 24.23 -10.22 1.68
CA GLN A 62 25.51 -9.54 1.58
C GLN A 62 26.52 -10.55 1.01
N LYS A 63 26.98 -10.32 -0.22
CA LYS A 63 28.16 -11.01 -0.77
C LYS A 63 29.42 -10.34 -0.22
#